data_AF-A0A951R5Y0-F1
#
_entry.id   AF-A0A951R5Y0-F1
#
_cell.length_a   1.000
_cell.length_b   1.000
_cell.length_c   1.000
_cell.angle_alpha   90.00
_cell.angle_beta   90.00
_cell.angle_gamma   90.00
#
_symmetry.space_group_name_H-M   'P 1'
#
loop_
_entity.id
_entity.type
_entity.pdbx_description
1 polymer ?
#
loop_
_entity_poly.entity_id
_entity_poly.type
_entity_poly.pdbx_seq_one_letter_code
_entity_poly.pdbx_strand_id
1 'polypeptide(L)'
;MEIKRNVQDKDPRIKRLESLLEYLVEIRCNGNRIRQLTKIIQNAYEQNPKELERYFNHSNKLISGIASSAYYHLTGDLNPLQELEYGGLGVTLTSTPPKLSFAKKQLWFSKITGAALYRSQIDDHALSYSEIGGCALGNSICKGNSLRKAKTKNSALRGSEIEESAGFESENTDHALRSSTISNYALFRSKNRGFSLGCSTIKGGLERSENEESSLEAVKIKGFSLHNAKMQNDFFKKTQIKGNLLKKEMKELKI
;
A
#
# COMPACT_ATOMS: atom_id res chain seq x y z
N MET A 1 -28.95 4.91 -30.17
CA MET A 1 -28.01 3.88 -29.68
C MET A 1 -28.46 3.52 -28.27
N GLU A 2 -29.24 2.45 -28.10
CA GLU A 2 -29.69 2.03 -26.77
C GLU A 2 -28.51 1.44 -26.00
N ILE A 3 -28.12 2.12 -24.92
CA ILE A 3 -27.22 1.56 -23.92
C ILE A 3 -27.99 0.40 -23.28
N LYS A 4 -27.65 -0.84 -23.65
CA LYS A 4 -28.14 -2.04 -22.95
C LYS A 4 -27.73 -1.91 -21.48
N ARG A 5 -28.65 -1.41 -20.63
CA ARG A 5 -28.49 -1.44 -19.18
C ARG A 5 -28.31 -2.90 -18.78
N ASN A 6 -27.14 -3.21 -18.21
CA ASN A 6 -26.73 -4.55 -17.86
C ASN A 6 -27.76 -5.16 -16.91
N VAL A 7 -28.28 -6.36 -17.20
CA VAL A 7 -29.37 -7.00 -16.43
C VAL A 7 -29.03 -7.15 -14.94
N GLN A 8 -27.73 -7.12 -14.62
CA GLN A 8 -27.16 -7.18 -13.27
C GLN A 8 -27.53 -6.00 -12.37
N ASP A 9 -27.80 -4.80 -12.93
CA ASP A 9 -28.22 -3.59 -12.17
C ASP A 9 -29.61 -3.75 -11.50
N LYS A 10 -30.29 -4.88 -11.72
CA LYS A 10 -31.64 -5.14 -11.17
C LYS A 10 -31.66 -6.16 -10.03
N ASP A 11 -30.58 -6.90 -9.75
CA ASP A 11 -30.56 -7.83 -8.61
C ASP A 11 -30.45 -7.03 -7.29
N PRO A 12 -31.45 -7.09 -6.39
CA PRO A 12 -31.42 -6.34 -5.13
C PRO A 12 -30.22 -6.69 -4.24
N ARG A 13 -29.63 -7.88 -4.40
CA ARG A 13 -28.42 -8.30 -3.67
C ARG A 13 -27.19 -7.55 -4.17
N ILE A 14 -27.09 -7.35 -5.48
CA ILE A 14 -25.98 -6.59 -6.09
C ILE A 14 -26.05 -5.13 -5.65
N LYS A 15 -27.22 -4.49 -5.73
CA LYS A 15 -27.39 -3.12 -5.22
C LYS A 15 -27.00 -2.97 -3.75
N ARG A 16 -27.40 -3.93 -2.91
CA ARG A 16 -27.03 -3.94 -1.49
C ARG A 16 -25.52 -4.07 -1.31
N LEU A 17 -24.86 -4.91 -2.12
CA LEU A 17 -23.42 -5.05 -2.10
C LEU A 17 -22.71 -3.77 -2.55
N GLU A 18 -23.20 -3.10 -3.60
CA GLU A 18 -22.68 -1.82 -4.07
C GLU A 18 -22.70 -0.76 -2.96
N SER A 19 -23.87 -0.50 -2.36
CA SER A 19 -23.99 0.48 -1.28
C SER A 19 -23.10 0.13 -0.08
N LEU A 20 -22.95 -1.17 0.22
CA LEU A 20 -22.06 -1.61 1.28
C LEU A 20 -20.59 -1.37 0.93
N LEU A 21 -20.16 -1.67 -0.30
CA LEU A 21 -18.79 -1.44 -0.74
C LEU A 21 -18.46 0.05 -0.75
N GLU A 22 -19.34 0.89 -1.28
CA GLU A 22 -19.18 2.34 -1.26
C GLU A 22 -19.04 2.88 0.17
N TYR A 23 -19.91 2.44 1.07
CA TYR A 23 -19.81 2.80 2.49
C TYR A 23 -18.48 2.36 3.12
N LEU A 24 -18.01 1.15 2.80
CA LEU A 24 -16.79 0.61 3.40
C LEU A 24 -15.50 1.19 2.81
N VAL A 25 -15.48 1.49 1.51
CA VAL A 25 -14.31 2.02 0.79
C VAL A 25 -14.22 3.53 0.98
N GLU A 26 -15.29 4.27 0.70
CA GLU A 26 -15.26 5.73 0.60
C GLU A 26 -15.53 6.41 1.96
N ILE A 27 -16.39 5.83 2.81
CA ILE A 27 -16.80 6.46 4.07
C ILE A 27 -16.00 5.91 5.26
N ARG A 28 -15.93 4.59 5.41
CA ARG A 28 -15.30 3.96 6.60
C ARG A 28 -13.83 3.61 6.40
N CYS A 29 -13.35 3.50 5.16
CA CYS A 29 -12.01 2.99 4.83
C CYS A 29 -11.68 1.68 5.58
N ASN A 30 -12.61 0.72 5.62
CA ASN A 30 -12.50 -0.48 6.47
C ASN A 30 -12.01 -1.70 5.69
N GLY A 31 -10.69 -1.82 5.55
CA GLY A 31 -10.07 -2.91 4.80
C GLY A 31 -10.33 -4.32 5.36
N ASN A 32 -10.46 -4.46 6.68
CA ASN A 32 -10.82 -5.75 7.29
C ASN A 32 -12.17 -6.25 6.81
N ARG A 33 -13.16 -5.37 6.74
CA ARG A 33 -14.50 -5.73 6.28
C ARG A 33 -14.54 -6.01 4.78
N ILE A 34 -13.77 -5.25 3.99
CA ILE A 34 -13.61 -5.54 2.55
C ILE A 34 -13.03 -6.95 2.35
N ARG A 35 -11.94 -7.30 3.02
CA ARG A 35 -11.34 -8.66 2.93
C ARG A 35 -12.31 -9.76 3.36
N GLN A 36 -13.14 -9.51 4.39
CA GLN A 36 -14.19 -10.45 4.79
C GLN A 36 -15.25 -10.63 3.71
N LEU A 37 -15.68 -9.55 3.05
CA LEU A 37 -16.61 -9.63 1.92
C LEU A 37 -15.98 -10.41 0.76
N THR A 38 -14.71 -10.17 0.45
CA THR A 38 -14.00 -10.91 -0.59
C THR A 38 -14.05 -12.42 -0.30
N LYS A 39 -13.83 -12.82 0.96
CA LYS A 39 -13.92 -14.23 1.37
C LYS A 39 -15.33 -14.81 1.21
N ILE A 40 -16.37 -14.03 1.51
CA ILE A 40 -17.76 -14.46 1.29
C ILE A 40 -18.02 -14.71 -0.21
N ILE A 41 -17.54 -13.82 -1.08
CA ILE A 41 -17.67 -13.99 -2.53
C ILE A 41 -16.85 -15.18 -3.03
N GLN A 42 -15.62 -15.39 -2.53
CA GLN A 42 -14.81 -16.57 -2.84
C GLN A 42 -15.60 -17.86 -2.56
N ASN A 43 -16.14 -17.99 -1.34
CA ASN A 43 -16.92 -19.17 -0.95
C ASN A 43 -18.18 -19.35 -1.81
N ALA A 44 -18.84 -18.27 -2.20
CA ALA A 44 -20.05 -18.34 -3.01
C ALA A 44 -19.82 -18.83 -4.45
N TYR A 45 -18.60 -18.64 -4.98
CA TYR A 45 -18.22 -18.99 -6.35
C TYR A 45 -17.18 -20.11 -6.44
N GLU A 46 -16.89 -20.80 -5.32
CA GLU A 46 -15.86 -21.84 -5.23
C GLU A 46 -16.05 -22.96 -6.27
N GLN A 47 -17.31 -23.35 -6.53
CA GLN A 47 -17.64 -24.42 -7.48
C GLN A 47 -17.64 -23.95 -8.94
N ASN A 48 -17.75 -22.64 -9.20
CA ASN A 48 -17.77 -22.10 -10.56
C ASN A 48 -17.12 -20.70 -10.63
N PRO A 49 -15.78 -20.61 -10.51
CA PRO A 49 -15.08 -19.32 -10.47
C PRO A 49 -15.28 -18.48 -11.73
N LYS A 50 -15.48 -19.12 -12.90
CA LYS A 50 -15.69 -18.43 -14.18
C LYS A 50 -16.91 -17.52 -14.21
N GLU A 51 -17.92 -17.79 -13.38
CA GLU A 51 -19.06 -16.88 -13.26
C GLU A 51 -18.67 -15.50 -12.72
N LEU A 52 -17.53 -15.35 -12.05
CA LEU A 52 -17.06 -14.04 -11.58
C LEU A 52 -16.67 -13.11 -12.74
N GLU A 53 -16.26 -13.66 -13.88
CA GLU A 53 -15.82 -12.88 -15.06
C GLU A 53 -16.93 -11.94 -15.57
N ARG A 54 -18.20 -12.33 -15.38
CA ARG A 54 -19.36 -11.49 -15.75
C ARG A 54 -19.43 -10.16 -15.00
N TYR A 55 -18.71 -10.03 -13.88
CA TYR A 55 -18.66 -8.82 -13.06
C TYR A 55 -17.42 -7.96 -13.34
N PHE A 56 -16.46 -8.40 -14.15
CA PHE A 56 -15.25 -7.60 -14.42
C PHE A 56 -15.57 -6.29 -15.13
N ASN A 57 -16.60 -6.29 -15.97
CA ASN A 57 -17.10 -5.12 -16.68
C ASN A 57 -18.31 -4.45 -16.00
N HIS A 58 -18.47 -4.61 -14.68
CA HIS A 58 -19.55 -3.95 -13.95
C HIS A 58 -19.43 -2.41 -14.01
N SER A 59 -20.56 -1.73 -13.96
CA SER A 59 -20.64 -0.26 -13.92
C SER A 59 -19.93 0.29 -12.69
N ASN A 60 -20.23 -0.29 -11.52
CA ASN A 60 -19.52 -0.07 -10.27
C ASN A 60 -18.18 -0.81 -10.24
N LYS A 61 -17.07 -0.07 -10.25
CA LYS A 61 -15.70 -0.62 -10.25
C LYS A 61 -15.33 -1.37 -8.97
N LEU A 62 -15.99 -1.10 -7.85
CA LEU A 62 -15.76 -1.85 -6.61
C LEU A 62 -16.27 -3.30 -6.71
N ILE A 63 -17.37 -3.51 -7.47
CA ILE A 63 -17.88 -4.84 -7.78
C ILE A 63 -16.88 -5.60 -8.67
N SER A 64 -16.36 -4.97 -9.72
CA SER A 64 -15.28 -5.52 -10.53
C SER A 64 -14.06 -5.87 -9.67
N GLY A 65 -13.67 -4.98 -8.76
CA GLY A 65 -12.55 -5.16 -7.86
C GLY A 65 -12.69 -6.36 -6.94
N ILE A 66 -13.82 -6.49 -6.24
CA ILE A 66 -14.02 -7.63 -5.31
C ILE A 66 -14.17 -8.96 -6.07
N ALA A 67 -14.80 -8.94 -7.26
CA ALA A 67 -14.92 -10.11 -8.11
C ALA A 67 -13.55 -10.59 -8.59
N SER A 68 -12.69 -9.67 -9.04
CA SER A 68 -11.32 -9.99 -9.47
C SER A 68 -10.47 -10.58 -8.34
N SER A 69 -10.60 -10.07 -7.10
CA SER A 69 -9.94 -10.63 -5.92
C SER A 69 -10.39 -12.05 -5.60
N ALA A 70 -11.70 -12.30 -5.70
CA ALA A 70 -12.26 -13.62 -5.49
C ALA A 70 -11.81 -14.59 -6.59
N TYR A 71 -11.80 -14.14 -7.84
CA TYR A 71 -11.36 -14.92 -8.99
C TYR A 71 -9.91 -15.34 -8.85
N TYR A 72 -9.00 -14.40 -8.59
CA TYR A 72 -7.58 -14.70 -8.36
C TYR A 72 -7.38 -15.73 -7.25
N HIS A 73 -8.13 -15.64 -6.15
CA HIS A 73 -8.00 -16.61 -5.07
C HIS A 73 -8.35 -18.04 -5.51
N LEU A 74 -9.34 -18.16 -6.38
CA LEU A 74 -9.85 -19.45 -6.86
C LEU A 74 -9.04 -20.00 -8.05
N THR A 75 -8.43 -19.14 -8.87
CA THR A 75 -7.80 -19.54 -10.14
C THR A 75 -6.30 -19.29 -10.20
N GLY A 76 -5.77 -18.40 -9.36
CA GLY A 76 -4.40 -17.91 -9.43
C GLY A 76 -4.14 -16.89 -10.56
N ASP A 77 -5.16 -16.53 -11.35
CA ASP A 77 -5.00 -15.60 -12.47
C ASP A 77 -4.88 -14.14 -11.99
N LEU A 78 -3.73 -13.54 -12.28
CA LEU A 78 -3.38 -12.17 -11.90
C LEU A 78 -3.90 -11.12 -12.89
N ASN A 79 -4.27 -11.49 -14.11
CA ASN A 79 -4.60 -10.51 -15.15
C ASN A 79 -5.73 -9.56 -14.72
N PRO A 80 -6.85 -10.05 -14.13
CA PRO A 80 -7.92 -9.16 -13.69
C PRO A 80 -7.48 -8.15 -12.61
N LEU A 81 -6.46 -8.48 -11.82
CA LEU A 81 -5.94 -7.57 -10.79
C LEU A 81 -5.14 -6.43 -11.42
N GLN A 82 -4.45 -6.68 -12.54
CA GLN A 82 -3.59 -5.71 -13.24
C GLN A 82 -4.31 -4.88 -14.31
N GLU A 83 -5.47 -5.34 -14.80
CA GLU A 83 -6.19 -4.63 -15.86
C GLU A 83 -7.30 -3.72 -15.32
N LEU A 84 -7.96 -4.12 -14.23
CA LEU A 84 -9.15 -3.44 -13.73
C LEU A 84 -8.78 -2.31 -12.76
N GLU A 85 -9.53 -1.21 -12.81
CA GLU A 85 -9.53 -0.24 -11.71
C GLU A 85 -10.15 -0.90 -10.47
N TYR A 86 -9.52 -0.74 -9.30
CA TYR A 86 -9.81 -1.52 -8.09
C TYR A 86 -9.59 -3.04 -8.23
N GLY A 87 -8.93 -3.51 -9.29
CA GLY A 87 -8.53 -4.91 -9.43
C GLY A 87 -7.79 -5.38 -8.18
N GLY A 88 -8.20 -6.51 -7.59
CA GLY A 88 -7.64 -7.00 -6.34
C GLY A 88 -8.08 -6.24 -5.07
N LEU A 89 -9.23 -5.57 -5.08
CA LEU A 89 -9.84 -4.96 -3.88
C LEU A 89 -9.96 -5.97 -2.73
N GLY A 90 -9.20 -5.75 -1.65
CA GLY A 90 -9.16 -6.64 -0.49
C GLY A 90 -8.59 -8.03 -0.76
N VAL A 91 -7.75 -8.19 -1.79
CA VAL A 91 -7.09 -9.47 -2.05
C VAL A 91 -6.04 -9.77 -0.97
N THR A 92 -5.76 -11.06 -0.74
CA THR A 92 -4.61 -11.49 0.07
C THR A 92 -3.59 -12.16 -0.84
N LEU A 93 -2.37 -11.63 -0.90
CA LEU A 93 -1.26 -12.18 -1.69
C LEU A 93 -0.14 -12.64 -0.75
N THR A 94 0.35 -13.86 -0.94
CA THR A 94 1.48 -14.44 -0.17
C THR A 94 2.69 -14.76 -1.05
N SER A 95 2.44 -15.07 -2.32
CA SER A 95 3.43 -15.29 -3.36
C SER A 95 2.83 -14.90 -4.71
N THR A 96 3.64 -14.27 -5.55
CA THR A 96 3.33 -13.96 -6.95
C THR A 96 4.61 -14.11 -7.77
N PRO A 97 4.53 -14.21 -9.10
CA PRO A 97 5.69 -13.95 -9.94
C PRO A 97 6.31 -12.58 -9.62
N PRO A 98 7.63 -12.41 -9.79
CA PRO A 98 8.30 -11.13 -9.58
C PRO A 98 8.05 -10.19 -10.76
N LYS A 99 8.41 -8.91 -10.61
CA LYS A 99 8.36 -7.90 -11.68
C LYS A 99 6.96 -7.64 -12.23
N LEU A 100 5.97 -7.62 -11.36
CA LEU A 100 4.62 -7.18 -11.72
C LEU A 100 4.54 -5.66 -11.73
N SER A 101 3.50 -5.14 -12.35
CA SER A 101 3.19 -3.72 -12.37
C SER A 101 1.76 -3.50 -11.91
N PHE A 102 1.58 -2.66 -10.90
CA PHE A 102 0.27 -2.25 -10.41
C PHE A 102 0.22 -0.72 -10.30
N ALA A 103 -0.91 -0.14 -10.70
CA ALA A 103 -1.11 1.30 -10.72
C ALA A 103 -2.57 1.66 -10.41
N LYS A 104 -2.95 2.93 -10.56
CA LYS A 104 -4.31 3.42 -10.28
C LYS A 104 -4.74 2.99 -8.87
N LYS A 105 -5.93 2.39 -8.72
CA LYS A 105 -6.48 1.93 -7.43
C LYS A 105 -6.43 0.40 -7.24
N GLN A 106 -5.52 -0.28 -7.94
CA GLN A 106 -5.41 -1.75 -7.88
C GLN A 106 -4.81 -2.21 -6.56
N LEU A 107 -5.35 -3.26 -5.94
CA LEU A 107 -4.90 -3.82 -4.66
C LEU A 107 -5.25 -2.96 -3.42
N TRP A 108 -6.22 -2.06 -3.52
CA TRP A 108 -6.72 -1.31 -2.36
C TRP A 108 -7.15 -2.24 -1.23
N PHE A 109 -6.84 -1.88 0.01
CA PHE A 109 -7.17 -2.66 1.22
C PHE A 109 -6.64 -4.10 1.21
N SER A 110 -5.66 -4.42 0.37
CA SER A 110 -5.11 -5.76 0.27
C SER A 110 -4.30 -6.13 1.51
N LYS A 111 -4.01 -7.43 1.64
CA LYS A 111 -3.06 -7.96 2.61
C LYS A 111 -1.94 -8.69 1.86
N ILE A 112 -0.74 -8.13 1.88
CA ILE A 112 0.40 -8.59 1.11
C ILE A 112 1.48 -9.09 2.06
N THR A 113 1.83 -10.37 1.99
CA THR A 113 2.83 -10.99 2.87
C THR A 113 3.78 -11.89 2.08
N GLY A 114 4.73 -12.52 2.78
CA GLY A 114 5.67 -13.46 2.16
C GLY A 114 6.62 -12.74 1.20
N ALA A 115 6.68 -13.24 -0.05
CA ALA A 115 7.48 -12.67 -1.13
C ALA A 115 6.61 -12.19 -2.31
N ALA A 116 5.31 -11.93 -2.05
CA ALA A 116 4.40 -11.40 -3.06
C ALA A 116 4.82 -10.00 -3.52
N LEU A 117 4.83 -9.75 -4.83
CA LEU A 117 5.21 -8.47 -5.45
C LEU A 117 6.71 -8.13 -5.35
N TYR A 118 7.58 -9.14 -5.20
CA TYR A 118 9.03 -8.95 -5.22
C TYR A 118 9.50 -8.31 -6.54
N ARG A 119 10.40 -7.31 -6.46
CA ARG A 119 10.91 -6.55 -7.62
C ARG A 119 9.83 -5.95 -8.53
N SER A 120 8.68 -5.61 -7.98
CA SER A 120 7.55 -5.06 -8.74
C SER A 120 7.58 -3.54 -8.77
N GLN A 121 6.82 -2.96 -9.70
CA GLN A 121 6.58 -1.53 -9.78
C GLN A 121 5.16 -1.23 -9.28
N ILE A 122 5.06 -0.35 -8.29
CA ILE A 122 3.78 0.02 -7.66
C ILE A 122 3.61 1.54 -7.74
N ASP A 123 2.64 1.98 -8.51
CA ASP A 123 2.45 3.39 -8.82
C ASP A 123 1.07 3.90 -8.35
N ASP A 124 0.90 5.21 -8.46
CA ASP A 124 -0.32 5.97 -8.20
C ASP A 124 -0.98 5.73 -6.85
N HIS A 125 -1.99 4.87 -6.75
CA HIS A 125 -2.73 4.63 -5.52
C HIS A 125 -2.83 3.14 -5.20
N ALA A 126 -2.08 2.27 -5.88
CA ALA A 126 -2.36 0.84 -5.93
C ALA A 126 -2.55 0.22 -4.52
N LEU A 127 -1.56 0.29 -3.65
CA LEU A 127 -1.65 -0.34 -2.33
C LEU A 127 -2.24 0.58 -1.25
N SER A 128 -3.11 1.53 -1.60
CA SER A 128 -3.74 2.40 -0.60
C SER A 128 -4.48 1.59 0.47
N TYR A 129 -4.29 1.97 1.74
CA TYR A 129 -4.90 1.32 2.92
C TYR A 129 -4.55 -0.17 3.11
N SER A 130 -3.51 -0.66 2.45
CA SER A 130 -3.13 -2.08 2.50
C SER A 130 -2.29 -2.42 3.72
N GLU A 131 -2.29 -3.70 4.09
CA GLU A 131 -1.38 -4.26 5.10
C GLU A 131 -0.27 -5.04 4.41
N ILE A 132 0.98 -4.67 4.67
CA ILE A 132 2.15 -5.20 3.97
C ILE A 132 3.17 -5.70 4.99
N GLY A 133 3.59 -6.95 4.87
CA GLY A 133 4.54 -7.57 5.80
C GLY A 133 5.46 -8.58 5.13
N GLY A 134 6.44 -9.10 5.90
CA GLY A 134 7.41 -10.04 5.36
C GLY A 134 8.37 -9.36 4.39
N CYS A 135 8.79 -10.02 3.32
CA CYS A 135 9.67 -9.43 2.29
C CYS A 135 8.90 -9.11 1.00
N ALA A 136 7.62 -8.77 1.11
CA ALA A 136 6.71 -8.81 -0.01
C ALA A 136 7.18 -7.89 -1.16
N LEU A 137 7.33 -6.59 -0.90
CA LEU A 137 7.78 -5.60 -1.86
C LEU A 137 9.30 -5.44 -1.85
N GLY A 138 10.06 -6.50 -1.59
CA GLY A 138 11.51 -6.43 -1.54
C GLY A 138 12.13 -6.05 -2.90
N ASN A 139 13.03 -5.07 -2.90
CA ASN A 139 13.66 -4.51 -4.11
C ASN A 139 12.67 -3.99 -5.16
N SER A 140 11.51 -3.51 -4.71
CA SER A 140 10.47 -2.93 -5.56
C SER A 140 10.67 -1.42 -5.73
N ILE A 141 9.95 -0.83 -6.68
CA ILE A 141 9.90 0.61 -6.89
C ILE A 141 8.47 1.07 -6.58
N CYS A 142 8.32 2.05 -5.68
CA CYS A 142 7.04 2.60 -5.28
C CYS A 142 7.00 4.11 -5.55
N LYS A 143 6.07 4.56 -6.39
CA LYS A 143 5.90 5.97 -6.80
C LYS A 143 4.45 6.40 -6.75
N GLY A 144 4.19 7.70 -6.95
CA GLY A 144 2.87 8.29 -6.70
C GLY A 144 2.40 7.99 -5.28
N ASN A 145 1.16 8.23 -4.90
CA ASN A 145 0.60 7.85 -3.58
C ASN A 145 0.43 6.31 -3.36
N SER A 146 1.32 5.47 -3.90
CA SER A 146 1.13 4.02 -4.08
C SER A 146 0.89 3.25 -2.78
N LEU A 147 1.43 3.72 -1.66
CA LEU A 147 1.32 3.13 -0.33
C LEU A 147 0.54 4.05 0.62
N ARG A 148 -0.33 4.92 0.09
CA ARG A 148 -1.07 5.89 0.89
C ARG A 148 -1.84 5.22 2.02
N LYS A 149 -1.58 5.65 3.25
CA LYS A 149 -2.21 5.08 4.46
C LYS A 149 -2.02 3.57 4.61
N ALA A 150 -1.04 2.98 3.94
CA ALA A 150 -0.69 1.58 4.12
C ALA A 150 0.00 1.36 5.47
N LYS A 151 -0.12 0.13 6.00
CA LYS A 151 0.60 -0.33 7.17
C LYS A 151 1.68 -1.30 6.74
N THR A 152 2.94 -0.97 6.99
CA THR A 152 4.10 -1.75 6.55
C THR A 152 4.91 -2.22 7.76
N LYS A 153 5.34 -3.49 7.74
CA LYS A 153 6.13 -4.08 8.84
C LYS A 153 7.08 -5.18 8.38
N ASN A 154 7.95 -5.62 9.26
CA ASN A 154 8.77 -6.85 9.12
C ASN A 154 9.63 -6.90 7.84
N SER A 155 10.29 -5.80 7.46
CA SER A 155 11.09 -5.70 6.22
C SER A 155 10.31 -5.75 4.89
N ALA A 156 9.03 -5.37 4.92
CA ALA A 156 8.11 -5.38 3.78
C ALA A 156 8.68 -4.79 2.48
N LEU A 157 9.45 -3.70 2.57
CA LEU A 157 10.01 -2.95 1.46
C LEU A 157 11.54 -2.91 1.52
N ARG A 158 12.17 -4.00 1.98
CA ARG A 158 13.64 -4.06 2.09
C ARG A 158 14.31 -3.83 0.74
N GLY A 159 15.25 -2.90 0.69
CA GLY A 159 16.05 -2.64 -0.51
C GLY A 159 15.29 -1.91 -1.63
N SER A 160 14.12 -1.36 -1.32
CA SER A 160 13.22 -0.76 -2.31
C SER A 160 13.50 0.73 -2.52
N GLU A 161 12.99 1.26 -3.63
CA GLU A 161 13.02 2.69 -3.96
C GLU A 161 11.63 3.29 -3.73
N ILE A 162 11.54 4.30 -2.88
CA ILE A 162 10.29 4.94 -2.48
C ILE A 162 10.38 6.42 -2.80
N GLU A 163 9.52 6.87 -3.71
CA GLU A 163 9.59 8.21 -4.28
C GLU A 163 8.20 8.88 -4.35
N GLU A 164 8.15 10.17 -4.66
CA GLU A 164 6.93 10.86 -5.11
C GLU A 164 5.70 10.69 -4.20
N SER A 165 5.86 10.84 -2.87
CA SER A 165 4.79 10.67 -1.87
C SER A 165 4.20 9.26 -1.76
N ALA A 166 4.91 8.20 -2.18
CA ALA A 166 4.50 6.80 -2.04
C ALA A 166 3.89 6.42 -0.69
N GLY A 167 4.60 6.67 0.40
CA GLY A 167 4.12 6.43 1.76
C GLY A 167 3.34 7.59 2.39
N PHE A 168 2.58 8.37 1.61
CA PHE A 168 1.77 9.45 2.17
C PHE A 168 0.84 8.95 3.29
N GLU A 169 0.98 9.51 4.50
CA GLU A 169 0.23 9.11 5.70
C GLU A 169 0.34 7.60 6.04
N SER A 170 1.41 6.92 5.60
CA SER A 170 1.62 5.50 5.90
C SER A 170 2.09 5.29 7.34
N GLU A 171 1.95 4.06 7.84
CA GLU A 171 2.47 3.62 9.14
C GLU A 171 3.51 2.52 8.91
N ASN A 172 4.72 2.70 9.41
CA ASN A 172 5.86 1.84 9.14
C ASN A 172 6.53 1.40 10.45
N THR A 173 6.63 0.09 10.68
CA THR A 173 7.22 -0.50 11.91
C THR A 173 8.22 -1.60 11.59
N ASP A 174 8.97 -2.07 12.58
CA ASP A 174 9.72 -3.34 12.55
C ASP A 174 10.56 -3.54 11.29
N HIS A 175 11.49 -2.62 11.02
CA HIS A 175 12.37 -2.64 9.84
C HIS A 175 11.67 -2.57 8.48
N ALA A 176 10.41 -2.13 8.40
CA ALA A 176 9.61 -2.10 7.17
C ALA A 176 10.34 -1.64 5.90
N LEU A 177 11.18 -0.61 5.98
CA LEU A 177 11.89 0.00 4.86
C LEU A 177 13.42 -0.11 5.02
N ARG A 178 13.90 -1.22 5.58
CA ARG A 178 15.33 -1.41 5.82
C ARG A 178 16.14 -1.39 4.52
N SER A 179 17.25 -0.66 4.52
CA SER A 179 18.18 -0.55 3.39
C SER A 179 17.55 0.00 2.11
N SER A 180 16.50 0.82 2.25
CA SER A 180 15.76 1.39 1.12
C SER A 180 16.30 2.78 0.75
N THR A 181 15.96 3.25 -0.44
CA THR A 181 16.20 4.63 -0.88
C THR A 181 14.88 5.39 -0.85
N ILE A 182 14.89 6.56 -0.19
CA ILE A 182 13.71 7.40 0.03
C ILE A 182 14.01 8.79 -0.53
N SER A 183 13.14 9.30 -1.40
CA SER A 183 13.33 10.60 -2.09
C SER A 183 12.01 11.38 -2.22
N ASN A 184 12.09 12.66 -2.58
CA ASN A 184 10.95 13.43 -3.12
C ASN A 184 9.63 13.34 -2.33
N TYR A 185 9.65 13.69 -1.04
CA TYR A 185 8.46 13.66 -0.16
C TYR A 185 7.82 12.27 0.01
N ALA A 186 8.52 11.20 -0.35
CA ALA A 186 8.07 9.81 -0.28
C ALA A 186 7.30 9.41 0.98
N LEU A 187 7.66 9.91 2.16
CA LEU A 187 7.06 9.56 3.45
C LEU A 187 6.38 10.77 4.11
N PHE A 188 5.81 11.67 3.30
CA PHE A 188 5.11 12.85 3.79
C PHE A 188 3.98 12.46 4.77
N ARG A 189 4.01 13.04 5.98
CA ARG A 189 3.07 12.74 7.08
C ARG A 189 3.01 11.27 7.52
N SER A 190 4.02 10.47 7.21
CA SER A 190 4.06 9.08 7.68
C SER A 190 4.32 8.99 9.18
N LYS A 191 4.05 7.82 9.76
CA LYS A 191 4.45 7.45 11.12
C LYS A 191 5.46 6.31 11.06
N ASN A 192 6.63 6.49 11.66
CA ASN A 192 7.76 5.57 11.60
C ASN A 192 8.19 5.18 13.00
N ARG A 193 8.18 3.87 13.31
CA ARG A 193 8.55 3.31 14.63
C ARG A 193 9.47 2.10 14.48
N GLY A 194 10.11 1.66 15.56
CA GLY A 194 10.82 0.38 15.65
C GLY A 194 11.77 0.08 14.49
N PHE A 195 12.88 0.82 14.39
CA PHE A 195 13.92 0.64 13.35
C PHE A 195 13.41 0.60 11.90
N SER A 196 12.21 1.12 11.62
CA SER A 196 11.52 1.03 10.33
C SER A 196 12.35 1.49 9.14
N LEU A 197 13.26 2.45 9.31
CA LEU A 197 14.08 3.02 8.24
C LEU A 197 15.56 2.60 8.34
N GLY A 198 15.87 1.54 9.08
CA GLY A 198 17.25 1.15 9.39
C GLY A 198 18.14 0.97 8.15
N CYS A 199 19.36 1.49 8.19
CA CYS A 199 20.36 1.42 7.12
C CYS A 199 19.94 2.07 5.78
N SER A 200 18.89 2.90 5.77
CA SER A 200 18.35 3.50 4.55
C SER A 200 19.07 4.80 4.16
N THR A 201 18.86 5.23 2.92
CA THR A 201 19.33 6.53 2.41
C THR A 201 18.14 7.43 2.13
N ILE A 202 18.13 8.63 2.71
CA ILE A 202 17.05 9.60 2.60
C ILE A 202 17.56 10.88 1.92
N LYS A 203 16.92 11.26 0.82
CA LYS A 203 17.25 12.43 -0.03
C LYS A 203 15.98 13.26 -0.27
N GLY A 204 15.45 13.85 0.80
CA GLY A 204 14.06 14.30 0.83
C GLY A 204 13.14 13.13 1.18
N GLY A 205 12.05 13.37 1.89
CA GLY A 205 11.05 12.30 2.10
C GLY A 205 10.30 12.34 3.42
N LEU A 206 10.91 12.82 4.50
CA LEU A 206 10.33 12.73 5.84
C LEU A 206 9.59 14.01 6.29
N GLU A 207 9.20 14.88 5.35
CA GLU A 207 8.49 16.11 5.72
C GLU A 207 7.21 15.78 6.53
N ARG A 208 7.03 16.48 7.67
CA ARG A 208 5.88 16.33 8.58
C ARG A 208 5.63 14.91 9.09
N SER A 209 6.61 14.01 8.96
CA SER A 209 6.52 12.66 9.50
C SER A 209 6.65 12.66 11.02
N GLU A 210 6.14 11.61 11.67
CA GLU A 210 6.34 11.35 13.11
C GLU A 210 7.28 10.14 13.25
N ASN A 211 8.42 10.33 13.92
CA ASN A 211 9.49 9.35 14.01
C ASN A 211 9.83 9.05 15.47
N GLU A 212 9.72 7.78 15.87
CA GLU A 212 9.86 7.34 17.25
C GLU A 212 10.69 6.03 17.33
N GLU A 213 11.10 5.63 18.53
CA GLU A 213 11.63 4.28 18.85
C GLU A 213 12.78 3.81 17.93
N SER A 214 13.84 4.61 17.86
CA SER A 214 15.01 4.33 17.02
C SER A 214 14.69 4.05 15.54
N SER A 215 13.60 4.61 15.01
CA SER A 215 13.19 4.47 13.61
C SER A 215 14.30 4.83 12.61
N LEU A 216 15.26 5.69 12.98
CA LEU A 216 16.40 6.11 12.17
C LEU A 216 17.73 5.56 12.73
N GLU A 217 17.94 4.23 12.61
CA GLU A 217 19.23 3.58 12.91
C GLU A 217 20.13 3.44 11.67
N ALA A 218 21.38 3.87 11.77
CA ALA A 218 22.39 3.79 10.72
C ALA A 218 21.94 4.41 9.38
N VAL A 219 21.10 5.44 9.44
CA VAL A 219 20.53 6.09 8.27
C VAL A 219 21.49 7.13 7.71
N LYS A 220 21.47 7.33 6.38
CA LYS A 220 22.16 8.44 5.72
C LYS A 220 21.13 9.47 5.26
N ILE A 221 21.11 10.64 5.89
CA ILE A 221 20.17 11.73 5.58
C ILE A 221 20.89 12.84 4.81
N LYS A 222 20.31 13.26 3.68
CA LYS A 222 20.83 14.34 2.83
C LYS A 222 19.79 15.42 2.56
N GLY A 223 20.22 16.67 2.42
CA GLY A 223 19.35 17.80 2.04
C GLY A 223 18.26 18.12 3.07
N PHE A 224 17.18 18.79 2.63
CA PHE A 224 16.04 19.20 3.46
C PHE A 224 15.05 18.05 3.75
N SER A 225 15.57 16.94 4.27
CA SER A 225 14.79 15.72 4.45
C SER A 225 13.78 15.76 5.60
N LEU A 226 13.97 16.64 6.59
CA LEU A 226 13.33 16.56 7.90
C LEU A 226 12.38 17.75 8.19
N HIS A 227 11.96 18.48 7.16
CA HIS A 227 11.13 19.67 7.34
C HIS A 227 9.87 19.38 8.17
N ASN A 228 9.72 20.04 9.32
CA ASN A 228 8.62 19.85 10.26
C ASN A 228 8.40 18.39 10.72
N ALA A 229 9.40 17.51 10.60
CA ALA A 229 9.33 16.16 11.14
C ALA A 229 9.35 16.21 12.67
N LYS A 230 8.50 15.41 13.32
CA LYS A 230 8.52 15.22 14.78
C LYS A 230 9.41 14.05 15.14
N MET A 231 10.18 14.20 16.20
CA MET A 231 11.15 13.20 16.67
C MET A 231 11.00 12.99 18.18
N GLN A 232 10.81 11.74 18.62
CA GLN A 232 10.66 11.38 20.04
C GLN A 232 11.40 10.08 20.36
N ASN A 233 11.73 9.85 21.63
CA ASN A 233 12.21 8.57 22.18
C ASN A 233 13.39 7.92 21.41
N ASP A 234 14.61 8.41 21.65
CA ASP A 234 15.88 7.82 21.15
C ASP A 234 15.85 7.42 19.67
N PHE A 235 15.34 8.32 18.84
CA PHE A 235 15.05 8.05 17.42
C PHE A 235 16.30 7.92 16.54
N PHE A 236 17.42 8.56 16.90
CA PHE A 236 18.69 8.44 16.17
C PHE A 236 19.65 7.48 16.85
N LYS A 237 20.17 6.54 16.06
CA LYS A 237 21.28 5.69 16.47
C LYS A 237 22.26 5.50 15.31
N LYS A 238 23.50 5.99 15.45
CA LYS A 238 24.55 5.90 14.41
C LYS A 238 24.16 6.55 13.07
N THR A 239 23.28 7.54 13.08
CA THR A 239 22.79 8.19 11.85
C THR A 239 23.73 9.30 11.40
N GLN A 240 23.96 9.36 10.09
CA GLN A 240 24.82 10.35 9.44
C GLN A 240 23.94 11.38 8.73
N ILE A 241 24.12 12.65 9.06
CA ILE A 241 23.36 13.75 8.43
C ILE A 241 24.32 14.68 7.69
N LYS A 242 24.04 14.95 6.42
CA LYS A 242 24.80 15.90 5.58
C LYS A 242 23.83 16.83 4.84
N GLY A 243 23.75 18.09 5.25
CA GLY A 243 22.93 19.11 4.60
C GLY A 243 22.49 20.22 5.56
N ASN A 244 21.85 21.26 5.03
CA ASN A 244 21.28 22.34 5.82
C ASN A 244 20.05 21.84 6.59
N LEU A 245 20.24 21.45 7.84
CA LEU A 245 19.16 21.28 8.80
C LEU A 245 18.70 22.66 9.27
N LEU A 246 17.39 22.89 9.39
CA LEU A 246 16.90 24.14 9.97
C LEU A 246 17.28 24.20 11.46
N LYS A 247 17.58 25.40 11.98
CA LYS A 247 17.96 25.61 13.40
C LYS A 247 16.97 24.99 14.41
N LYS A 248 15.68 24.91 14.04
CA LYS A 248 14.63 24.27 14.86
C LYS A 248 14.80 22.75 14.91
N GLU A 249 15.07 22.13 13.76
CA GLU A 249 15.35 20.70 13.67
C GLU A 249 16.58 20.37 14.51
N MET A 250 17.68 21.11 14.34
CA MET A 250 18.90 20.91 15.13
C MET A 250 18.72 21.01 16.66
N LYS A 251 17.84 21.90 17.15
CA LYS A 251 17.54 22.01 18.59
C LYS A 251 16.82 20.77 19.16
N GLU A 252 15.96 20.16 18.37
CA GLU A 252 15.26 18.92 18.73
C GLU A 252 16.18 17.69 18.64
N LEU A 253 17.29 17.78 17.88
CA LEU A 253 18.23 16.68 17.70
C LEU A 253 19.15 16.39 18.90
N LYS A 254 19.30 17.30 19.88
CA LYS A 254 20.29 17.21 20.98
C LYS A 254 21.59 16.51 20.56
N ILE A 255 22.21 16.99 19.48
CA ILE A 255 23.57 16.62 19.06
C ILE A 255 24.54 17.67 19.61
#